data_AF-A0A519H5H2-F1
#
_entry.id   AF-A0A519H5H2-F1
#
_cell.length_a   1.000
_cell.length_b   1.000
_cell.length_c   1.000
_cell.angle_alpha   90.00
_cell.angle_beta   90.00
_cell.angle_gamma   90.00
#
_symmetry.space_group_name_H-M   'P 1'
#
loop_
_entity.id
_entity.type
_entity.pdbx_description
1 polymer ?
#
loop_
_entity_poly.entity_id
_entity_poly.type
_entity_poly.pdbx_seq_one_letter_code
_entity_poly.pdbx_strand_id
1 'polypeptide(L)'
;MATTDATDSRRRTGPVDPRLLRYASAARGFFLAAAVISLLQTLTILAFAWLLTRVVVAAVDGEDATPLLAPLAGVILLRAVLLWLRELLAARAAARVQGQLRGQLVDAVGRLGSGWLAGSNTARLAVTAGRGLDALEAYFARYLPQLAQTAIATPVIVGVMWWSDWISGLTVLLTIPLIPLFMVLIGLATRSVQQKQWETLRRLAARFADTVRGLSTLKVFGRQHRAVTSIETITDQYRRETLRVLRVSFLSGFALEFLASISVAIVAVSVG
;
A
#
# COMPACT_ATOMS: atom_id res chain seq x y z
N MET A 1 1.58 -25.86 -38.03
CA MET A 1 2.96 -25.52 -38.45
C MET A 1 2.97 -24.02 -38.72
N ALA A 2 3.48 -23.11 -37.89
CA ALA A 2 4.14 -23.18 -36.59
C ALA A 2 3.60 -22.01 -35.75
N THR A 3 3.32 -22.27 -34.48
CA THR A 3 2.91 -21.29 -33.48
C THR A 3 4.13 -20.49 -33.05
N THR A 4 4.16 -19.19 -33.35
CA THR A 4 5.21 -18.29 -32.85
C THR A 4 4.92 -17.99 -31.39
N ASP A 5 5.66 -18.68 -30.53
CA ASP A 5 5.68 -18.57 -29.09
C ASP A 5 6.17 -17.17 -28.70
N ALA A 6 5.23 -16.29 -28.34
CA ALA A 6 5.54 -14.98 -27.79
C ALA A 6 6.05 -15.17 -26.36
N THR A 7 7.37 -15.25 -26.25
CA THR A 7 8.12 -15.20 -24.99
C THR A 7 7.91 -13.84 -24.32
N ASP A 8 6.79 -13.72 -23.59
CA ASP A 8 6.49 -12.62 -22.67
C ASP A 8 7.46 -12.70 -21.49
N SER A 9 8.67 -12.19 -21.70
CA SER A 9 9.67 -11.98 -20.67
C SER A 9 9.15 -10.91 -19.71
N ARG A 10 8.36 -11.35 -18.72
CA ARG A 10 7.93 -10.56 -17.56
C ARG A 10 9.16 -10.09 -16.78
N ARG A 11 9.77 -8.99 -17.25
CA ARG A 11 10.81 -8.26 -16.51
C ARG A 11 10.17 -7.83 -15.20
N ARG A 12 10.60 -8.45 -14.10
CA ARG A 12 10.28 -8.02 -12.74
C ARG A 12 10.81 -6.60 -12.56
N THR A 13 9.96 -5.61 -12.79
CA THR A 13 10.21 -4.24 -12.33
C THR A 13 10.22 -4.28 -10.81
N GLY A 14 11.31 -3.82 -10.20
CA GLY A 14 11.38 -3.62 -8.75
C GLY A 14 10.29 -2.64 -8.27
N PRO A 15 10.12 -2.49 -6.95
CA PRO A 15 9.07 -1.61 -6.37
C PRO A 15 9.20 -0.12 -6.75
N VAL A 16 10.37 0.27 -7.27
CA VAL A 16 10.63 1.60 -7.85
C VAL A 16 11.04 1.39 -9.31
N ASP A 17 10.24 1.89 -10.24
CA ASP A 17 10.58 1.80 -11.66
C ASP A 17 11.70 2.81 -11.98
N PRO A 18 12.90 2.37 -12.41
CA PRO A 18 14.03 3.27 -12.70
C PRO A 18 13.74 4.27 -13.82
N ARG A 19 12.69 4.06 -14.62
CA ARG A 19 12.23 5.04 -15.62
C ARG A 19 11.58 6.28 -14.99
N LEU A 20 10.98 6.17 -13.80
CA LEU A 20 10.45 7.29 -13.03
C LEU A 20 11.59 8.12 -12.39
N LEU A 21 12.71 7.46 -12.04
CA LEU A 21 13.93 8.12 -11.55
C LEU A 21 14.66 8.93 -12.64
N ARG A 22 14.41 8.65 -13.92
CA ARG A 22 15.03 9.37 -15.03
C ARG A 22 14.35 10.72 -15.33
N TYR A 23 13.09 10.89 -14.93
CA TYR A 23 12.41 12.19 -14.81
C TYR A 23 12.74 12.91 -13.49
N ALA A 24 13.52 12.29 -12.60
CA ALA A 24 13.71 12.77 -11.23
C ALA A 24 14.73 13.90 -11.05
N SER A 25 15.34 14.47 -12.09
CA SER A 25 16.20 15.66 -11.92
C SER A 25 15.42 16.85 -11.33
N ALA A 26 14.15 17.02 -11.71
CA ALA A 26 13.21 17.95 -11.06
C ALA A 26 12.62 17.44 -9.74
N ALA A 27 12.72 16.13 -9.47
CA ALA A 27 12.19 15.49 -8.25
C ALA A 27 13.24 15.33 -7.13
N ARG A 28 14.54 15.57 -7.38
CA ARG A 28 15.60 15.48 -6.36
C ARG A 28 15.30 16.34 -5.13
N GLY A 29 14.78 17.56 -5.34
CA GLY A 29 14.35 18.43 -4.24
C GLY A 29 13.19 17.86 -3.43
N PHE A 30 12.25 17.16 -4.09
CA PHE A 30 11.14 16.48 -3.41
C PHE A 30 11.62 15.27 -2.59
N PHE A 31 12.49 14.43 -3.16
CA PHE A 31 13.05 13.28 -2.45
C PHE A 31 13.92 13.70 -1.27
N LEU A 32 14.74 14.76 -1.43
CA LEU A 32 15.53 15.32 -0.33
C LEU A 32 14.62 15.87 0.77
N ALA A 33 13.59 16.65 0.42
CA ALA A 33 12.63 17.17 1.39
C ALA A 33 11.88 16.04 2.10
N ALA A 34 11.46 15.00 1.38
CA ALA A 34 10.82 13.83 1.96
C ALA A 34 11.76 13.08 2.93
N ALA A 35 13.03 12.89 2.57
CA ALA A 35 14.01 12.24 3.42
C ALA A 35 14.30 13.05 4.69
N VAL A 36 14.47 14.38 4.57
CA VAL A 36 14.68 15.27 5.72
C VAL A 36 13.47 15.25 6.66
N ILE A 37 12.26 15.35 6.12
CA ILE A 37 11.04 15.28 6.92
C ILE A 37 10.92 13.91 7.60
N SER A 38 11.25 12.83 6.90
CA SER A 38 11.22 11.50 7.49
C SER A 38 12.23 11.32 8.62
N LEU A 39 13.43 11.88 8.46
CA LEU A 39 14.43 11.91 9.53
C LEU A 39 13.95 12.72 10.73
N LEU A 40 13.44 13.94 10.51
CA LEU A 40 12.89 14.79 11.59
C LEU A 40 11.70 14.13 12.30
N GLN A 41 10.78 13.50 11.56
CA GLN A 41 9.69 12.72 12.16
C GLN A 41 10.22 11.59 13.03
N THR A 42 11.25 10.88 12.57
CA THR A 42 11.89 9.80 13.34
C THR A 42 12.53 10.33 14.61
N LEU A 43 13.29 11.42 14.53
CA LEU A 43 13.89 12.06 15.71
C LEU A 43 12.82 12.53 16.71
N THR A 44 11.70 13.05 16.21
CA THR A 44 10.57 13.47 17.05
C THR A 44 9.91 12.29 17.75
N ILE A 45 9.83 11.11 17.11
CA ILE A 45 9.35 9.86 17.75
C ILE A 45 10.28 9.47 18.89
N LEU A 46 11.60 9.51 18.69
CA LEU A 46 12.59 9.18 19.72
C LEU A 46 12.54 10.18 20.87
N ALA A 47 12.50 11.47 20.57
CA ALA A 47 12.37 12.53 21.57
C ALA A 47 11.09 12.40 22.38
N PHE A 48 9.97 12.07 21.73
CA PHE A 48 8.69 11.81 22.40
C PHE A 48 8.80 10.63 23.36
N ALA A 49 9.33 9.49 22.90
CA ALA A 49 9.50 8.30 23.73
C ALA A 49 10.37 8.60 24.96
N TRP A 50 11.50 9.28 24.76
CA TRP A 50 12.42 9.62 25.84
C TRP A 50 11.84 10.60 26.86
N LEU A 51 11.17 11.67 26.40
CA LEU A 51 10.49 12.62 27.29
C LEU A 51 9.34 11.95 28.05
N LEU A 52 8.56 11.11 27.36
CA LEU A 52 7.48 10.36 27.99
C LEU A 52 8.03 9.42 29.08
N THR A 53 9.10 8.68 28.82
CA THR A 53 9.77 7.85 29.83
C THR A 53 10.21 8.70 31.03
N ARG A 54 10.82 9.87 30.81
CA ARG A 54 11.22 10.76 31.93
C ARG A 54 10.04 11.27 32.76
N VAL A 55 8.94 11.63 32.12
CA VAL A 55 7.71 12.04 32.82
C VAL A 55 7.18 10.90 33.67
N VAL A 56 7.17 9.66 33.15
CA VAL A 56 6.72 8.49 33.89
C VAL A 56 7.65 8.18 35.06
N VAL A 57 8.97 8.22 34.86
CA VAL A 57 9.96 7.97 35.92
C VAL A 57 9.84 9.02 37.03
N ALA A 58 9.79 10.31 36.69
CA ALA A 58 9.60 11.38 37.68
C ALA A 58 8.30 11.20 38.49
N ALA A 59 7.21 10.81 37.84
CA ALA A 59 5.94 10.53 38.52
C ALA A 59 6.01 9.33 39.47
N VAL A 60 6.80 8.30 39.13
CA VAL A 60 7.03 7.12 39.99
C VAL A 60 7.94 7.46 41.17
N ASP A 61 8.99 8.25 40.94
CA ASP A 61 9.94 8.66 41.97
C ASP A 61 9.40 9.79 42.89
N GLY A 62 8.21 10.32 42.56
CA GLY A 62 7.57 11.41 43.30
C GLY A 62 8.18 12.79 43.04
N GLU A 63 8.97 12.92 41.98
CA GLU A 63 9.56 14.18 41.53
C GLU A 63 8.55 15.04 40.75
N ASP A 64 8.80 16.35 40.71
CA ASP A 64 7.97 17.26 39.92
C ASP A 64 8.25 17.09 38.41
N ALA A 65 7.28 16.52 37.69
CA ALA A 65 7.33 16.32 36.25
C ALA A 65 6.85 17.54 35.44
N THR A 66 6.34 18.61 36.08
CA THR A 66 5.85 19.81 35.38
C THR A 66 6.85 20.43 34.40
N PRO A 67 8.18 20.52 34.64
CA PRO A 67 9.11 21.08 33.67
C PRO A 67 9.25 20.23 32.40
N LEU A 68 8.90 18.93 32.46
CA LEU A 68 8.97 18.02 31.32
C LEU A 68 7.72 18.10 30.42
N LEU A 69 6.61 18.66 30.93
CA LEU A 69 5.37 18.78 30.17
C LEU A 69 5.48 19.78 29.01
N ALA A 70 6.17 20.90 29.22
CA ALA A 70 6.38 21.91 28.19
C ALA A 70 7.19 21.39 26.97
N PRO A 71 8.38 20.76 27.14
CA PRO A 71 9.09 20.17 26.01
C PRO A 71 8.33 18.99 25.39
N LEU A 72 7.59 18.20 26.18
CA LEU A 72 6.75 17.12 25.64
C LEU A 72 5.66 17.68 24.72
N ALA A 73 4.95 18.73 25.15
CA ALA A 73 3.96 19.43 24.32
C ALA A 73 4.61 20.01 23.05
N GLY A 74 5.79 20.62 23.17
CA GLY A 74 6.55 21.13 22.03
C GLY A 74 6.89 20.04 21.00
N VAL A 75 7.34 18.87 21.45
CA VAL A 75 7.62 17.70 20.60
C VAL A 75 6.35 17.18 19.93
N ILE A 76 5.22 17.12 20.64
CA ILE A 76 3.93 16.71 20.08
C ILE A 76 3.48 17.68 18.98
N LEU A 77 3.58 19.00 19.23
CA LEU A 77 3.25 20.02 18.24
C LEU A 77 4.16 19.95 17.02
N LEU A 78 5.47 19.81 17.22
CA LEU A 78 6.43 19.62 16.13
C LEU A 78 6.10 18.38 15.31
N ARG A 79 5.75 17.27 15.96
CA ARG A 79 5.31 16.04 15.28
C ARG A 79 4.10 16.26 14.41
N ALA A 80 3.09 16.97 14.92
CA ALA A 80 1.87 17.29 14.18
C ALA A 80 2.17 18.17 12.95
N VAL A 81 3.02 19.20 13.12
CA VAL A 81 3.45 20.08 12.02
C VAL A 81 4.23 19.30 10.96
N LEU A 82 5.14 18.42 11.36
CA LEU A 82 5.91 17.59 10.43
C LEU A 82 5.02 16.58 9.69
N LEU A 83 3.99 16.04 10.35
CA LEU A 83 3.01 15.15 9.71
C LEU A 83 2.20 15.90 8.66
N TRP A 84 1.70 17.09 9.01
CA TRP A 84 0.97 17.96 8.10
C TRP A 84 1.83 18.39 6.89
N LEU A 85 3.09 18.77 7.13
CA LEU A 85 4.01 19.17 6.06
C LEU A 85 4.31 18.00 5.11
N ARG A 86 4.46 16.78 5.64
CA ARG A 86 4.64 15.57 4.84
C ARG A 86 3.46 15.33 3.91
N GLU A 87 2.23 15.42 4.43
CA GLU A 87 1.00 15.25 3.65
C GLU A 87 0.87 16.32 2.56
N LEU A 88 1.15 17.58 2.91
CA LEU A 88 1.09 18.69 1.98
C LEU A 88 2.09 18.56 0.82
N LEU A 89 3.33 18.16 1.13
CA LEU A 89 4.34 17.92 0.09
C LEU A 89 3.99 16.73 -0.79
N ALA A 90 3.51 15.64 -0.19
CA ALA A 90 3.11 14.45 -0.92
C ALA A 90 1.93 14.73 -1.87
N ALA A 91 0.93 15.48 -1.42
CA ALA A 91 -0.20 15.91 -2.25
C ALA A 91 0.24 16.82 -3.40
N ARG A 92 1.10 17.80 -3.13
CA ARG A 92 1.65 18.70 -4.18
C ARG A 92 2.48 17.94 -5.21
N ALA A 93 3.27 16.95 -4.78
CA ALA A 93 4.06 16.13 -5.68
C ALA A 93 3.18 15.24 -6.55
N ALA A 94 2.17 14.59 -5.97
CA ALA A 94 1.20 13.79 -6.71
C ALA A 94 0.48 14.64 -7.77
N ALA A 95 -0.03 15.82 -7.40
CA ALA A 95 -0.71 16.72 -8.32
C ALA A 95 0.19 17.18 -9.48
N ARG A 96 1.46 17.53 -9.21
CA ARG A 96 2.41 17.90 -10.28
C ARG A 96 2.68 16.74 -11.23
N VAL A 97 2.96 15.55 -10.71
CA VAL A 97 3.27 14.38 -11.54
C VAL A 97 2.06 13.99 -12.39
N GLN A 98 0.86 13.98 -11.82
CA GLN A 98 -0.37 13.73 -12.56
C GLN A 98 -0.60 14.79 -13.65
N GLY A 99 -0.39 16.07 -13.34
CA GLY A 99 -0.52 17.15 -14.32
C GLY A 99 0.43 16.99 -15.50
N GLN A 100 1.71 16.67 -15.23
CA GLN A 100 2.72 16.44 -16.27
C GLN A 100 2.38 15.23 -17.14
N LEU A 101 1.95 14.13 -16.54
CA LEU A 101 1.60 12.91 -17.28
C LEU A 101 0.32 13.08 -18.11
N ARG A 102 -0.69 13.79 -17.58
CA ARG A 102 -1.89 14.14 -18.35
C ARG A 102 -1.53 15.02 -19.55
N GLY A 103 -0.66 16.02 -19.37
CA GLY A 103 -0.16 16.86 -20.47
C GLY A 103 0.56 16.04 -21.54
N GLN A 104 1.54 15.21 -21.16
CA GLN A 104 2.27 14.35 -22.09
C GLN A 104 1.36 13.37 -22.84
N LEU A 105 0.31 12.88 -22.18
CA LEU A 105 -0.67 12.00 -22.82
C LEU A 105 -1.49 12.76 -23.88
N VAL A 106 -1.96 13.96 -23.56
CA VAL A 106 -2.69 14.81 -24.51
C VAL A 106 -1.82 15.16 -25.71
N ASP A 107 -0.56 15.54 -25.49
CA ASP A 107 0.39 15.85 -26.56
C ASP A 107 0.69 14.63 -27.44
N ALA A 108 0.83 13.44 -26.83
CA ALA A 108 1.06 12.19 -27.55
C ALA A 108 -0.16 11.82 -28.43
N VAL A 109 -1.38 11.97 -27.90
CA VAL A 109 -2.62 11.75 -28.66
C VAL A 109 -2.74 12.74 -29.81
N GLY A 110 -2.41 14.02 -29.57
CA GLY A 110 -2.38 15.05 -30.61
C GLY A 110 -1.40 14.74 -31.74
N ARG A 111 -0.21 14.22 -31.41
CA ARG A 111 0.81 13.80 -32.39
C ARG A 111 0.45 12.56 -33.19
N LEU A 112 -0.22 11.59 -32.57
CA LEU A 112 -0.62 10.32 -33.22
C LEU A 112 -1.83 10.51 -34.16
N GLY A 113 -2.64 11.55 -33.93
CA GLY A 113 -3.71 11.97 -34.83
C GLY A 113 -4.91 11.01 -34.91
N SER A 114 -5.92 11.40 -35.68
CA SER A 114 -7.19 10.67 -35.83
C SER A 114 -7.04 9.30 -36.51
N GLY A 115 -6.04 9.13 -37.38
CA GLY A 115 -5.77 7.87 -38.07
C GLY A 115 -5.34 6.74 -37.13
N TRP A 116 -4.56 7.04 -36.08
CA TRP A 116 -4.19 6.07 -35.05
C TRP A 116 -5.34 5.78 -34.09
N LEU A 117 -6.13 6.80 -33.75
CA LEU A 117 -7.33 6.67 -32.91
C LEU A 117 -8.39 5.77 -33.57
N ALA A 118 -8.53 5.81 -34.90
CA ALA A 118 -9.47 4.96 -35.63
C ALA A 118 -9.14 3.46 -35.53
N GLY A 119 -7.86 3.09 -35.37
CA GLY A 119 -7.40 1.71 -35.15
C GLY A 119 -7.28 1.31 -33.68
N SER A 120 -7.50 2.25 -32.75
CA SER A 120 -7.28 2.05 -31.32
C SER A 120 -8.60 1.95 -30.58
N ASN A 121 -8.66 1.10 -29.54
CA ASN A 121 -9.84 1.04 -28.68
C ASN A 121 -9.89 2.30 -27.79
N THR A 122 -10.60 3.33 -28.25
CA THR A 122 -10.78 4.63 -27.57
C THR A 122 -11.29 4.47 -26.13
N ALA A 123 -12.13 3.46 -25.86
CA ALA A 123 -12.59 3.16 -24.51
C ALA A 123 -11.47 2.60 -23.62
N ARG A 124 -10.58 1.76 -24.16
CA ARG A 124 -9.40 1.26 -23.44
C ARG A 124 -8.41 2.39 -23.14
N LEU A 125 -8.19 3.29 -24.11
CA LEU A 125 -7.38 4.49 -23.92
C LEU A 125 -7.96 5.41 -22.86
N ALA A 126 -9.27 5.69 -22.89
CA ALA A 126 -9.94 6.51 -21.88
C ALA A 126 -9.85 5.89 -20.47
N VAL A 127 -9.98 4.56 -20.34
CA VAL A 127 -9.86 3.87 -19.05
C VAL A 127 -8.42 3.91 -18.52
N THR A 128 -7.41 3.71 -19.38
CA THR A 128 -6.00 3.80 -18.97
C THR A 128 -5.59 5.25 -18.66
N ALA A 129 -6.10 6.21 -19.43
CA ALA A 129 -5.86 7.65 -19.24
C ALA A 129 -6.53 8.23 -17.99
N GLY A 130 -7.72 7.75 -17.64
CA GLY A 130 -8.39 8.15 -16.40
C GLY A 130 -7.87 7.33 -15.22
N ARG A 131 -8.41 6.12 -15.07
CA ARG A 131 -8.15 5.26 -13.90
C ARG A 131 -6.68 4.87 -13.72
N GLY A 132 -5.94 4.72 -14.81
CA GLY A 132 -4.51 4.39 -14.73
C GLY A 132 -3.65 5.55 -14.20
N LEU A 133 -3.98 6.78 -14.56
CA LEU A 133 -3.31 7.99 -14.06
C LEU A 133 -3.76 8.36 -12.65
N ASP A 134 -5.02 8.11 -12.30
CA ASP A 134 -5.53 8.31 -10.94
C ASP A 134 -4.87 7.34 -9.94
N ALA A 135 -4.59 6.10 -10.36
CA ALA A 135 -3.87 5.12 -9.53
C ALA A 135 -2.44 5.57 -9.18
N LEU A 136 -1.83 6.44 -9.99
CA LEU A 136 -0.51 7.01 -9.69
C LEU A 136 -0.53 7.95 -8.48
N GLU A 137 -1.67 8.59 -8.20
CA GLU A 137 -1.83 9.49 -7.06
C GLU A 137 -1.50 8.77 -5.75
N ALA A 138 -2.11 7.60 -5.53
CA ALA A 138 -1.89 6.82 -4.33
C ALA A 138 -0.43 6.39 -4.18
N TYR A 139 0.27 6.12 -5.29
CA TYR A 139 1.68 5.77 -5.28
C TYR A 139 2.56 6.93 -4.82
N PHE A 140 2.37 8.12 -5.41
CA PHE A 140 3.19 9.30 -5.08
C PHE A 140 2.79 9.96 -3.74
N ALA A 141 1.50 9.96 -3.41
CA ALA A 141 0.99 10.61 -2.20
C ALA A 141 1.14 9.73 -0.95
N ARG A 142 1.09 8.39 -1.06
CA ARG A 142 1.05 7.50 0.11
C ARG A 142 2.21 6.52 0.13
N TYR A 143 2.44 5.76 -0.95
CA TYR A 143 3.44 4.69 -0.96
C TYR A 143 4.86 5.21 -0.86
N LEU A 144 5.26 6.15 -1.71
CA LEU A 144 6.62 6.70 -1.74
C LEU A 144 7.01 7.39 -0.41
N PRO A 145 6.19 8.29 0.17
CA PRO A 145 6.49 8.90 1.46
C PRO A 145 6.58 7.87 2.58
N GLN A 146 5.72 6.85 2.57
CA GLN A 146 5.76 5.79 3.57
C GLN A 146 7.01 4.92 3.43
N LEU A 147 7.43 4.62 2.20
CA LEU A 147 8.65 3.86 1.96
C LEU A 147 9.88 4.62 2.44
N ALA A 148 9.98 5.92 2.18
CA ALA A 148 11.04 6.77 2.71
C ALA A 148 11.04 6.79 4.24
N GLN A 149 9.86 6.95 4.86
CA GLN A 149 9.72 6.91 6.31
C GLN A 149 10.19 5.58 6.88
N THR A 150 9.73 4.45 6.36
CA THR A 150 10.10 3.12 6.86
C THR A 150 11.59 2.85 6.64
N ALA A 151 12.16 3.24 5.50
CA ALA A 151 13.58 3.04 5.20
C ALA A 151 14.50 3.82 6.15
N ILE A 152 14.07 4.98 6.66
CA ILE A 152 14.85 5.80 7.59
C ILE A 152 14.53 5.43 9.05
N ALA A 153 13.24 5.35 9.40
CA ALA A 153 12.80 5.15 10.78
C ALA A 153 13.24 3.80 11.34
N THR A 154 13.07 2.72 10.57
CA THR A 154 13.40 1.37 11.04
C THR A 154 14.86 1.24 11.48
N PRO A 155 15.89 1.53 10.65
CA PRO A 155 17.28 1.38 11.08
C PRO A 155 17.67 2.37 12.18
N VAL A 156 17.14 3.59 12.16
CA VAL A 156 17.44 4.59 13.21
C VAL A 156 16.89 4.15 14.56
N ILE A 157 15.63 3.70 14.61
CA ILE A 157 15.00 3.23 15.85
C ILE A 157 15.71 1.97 16.36
N VAL A 158 15.97 1.00 15.49
CA VAL A 158 16.70 -0.23 15.88
C VAL A 158 18.10 0.10 16.37
N GLY A 159 18.81 1.02 15.73
CA GLY A 159 20.11 1.50 16.18
C GLY A 159 20.04 2.09 17.58
N VAL A 160 19.12 3.03 17.83
CA VAL A 160 18.95 3.66 19.15
C VAL A 160 18.58 2.63 20.22
N MET A 161 17.72 1.67 19.89
CA MET A 161 17.41 0.56 20.79
C MET A 161 18.66 -0.26 21.09
N TRP A 162 19.44 -0.65 20.09
CA TRP A 162 20.67 -1.42 20.27
C TRP A 162 21.70 -0.72 21.15
N TRP A 163 21.86 0.60 21.02
CA TRP A 163 22.75 1.39 21.87
C TRP A 163 22.23 1.56 23.30
N SER A 164 20.91 1.58 23.49
CA SER A 164 20.29 1.73 24.81
C SER A 164 20.26 0.40 25.58
N ASP A 165 19.85 -0.67 24.90
CA ASP A 165 19.85 -2.05 25.36
C ASP A 165 19.97 -2.99 24.15
N TRP A 166 21.14 -3.63 24.04
CA TRP A 166 21.43 -4.51 22.91
C TRP A 166 20.54 -5.75 22.88
N ILE A 167 20.00 -6.21 24.02
CA ILE A 167 19.08 -7.36 24.08
C ILE A 167 17.77 -6.97 23.40
N SER A 168 17.14 -5.87 23.82
CA SER A 168 15.94 -5.32 23.17
C SER A 168 16.17 -5.04 21.67
N GLY A 169 17.33 -4.48 21.32
CA GLY A 169 17.72 -4.23 19.93
C GLY A 169 17.78 -5.52 19.10
N LEU A 170 18.38 -6.59 19.65
CA LEU A 170 18.47 -7.90 19.01
C LEU A 170 17.11 -8.57 18.86
N THR A 171 16.26 -8.52 19.88
CA THR A 171 14.90 -9.06 19.82
C THR A 171 14.12 -8.41 18.68
N VAL A 172 14.12 -7.07 18.60
CA VAL A 172 13.42 -6.35 17.54
C VAL A 172 14.03 -6.62 16.16
N LEU A 173 15.36 -6.70 16.06
CA LEU A 173 16.04 -7.02 14.81
C LEU A 173 15.66 -8.41 14.28
N LEU A 174 15.40 -9.38 15.16
CA LEU A 174 14.94 -10.72 14.80
C LEU A 174 13.44 -10.77 14.46
N THR A 175 12.60 -10.01 15.17
CA THR A 175 11.14 -10.05 14.97
C THR A 175 10.68 -9.23 13.76
N ILE A 176 11.34 -8.11 13.44
CA ILE A 176 11.03 -7.29 12.26
C ILE A 176 11.00 -8.09 10.95
N PRO A 177 12.03 -8.89 10.57
CA PRO A 177 12.03 -9.65 9.32
C PRO A 177 11.10 -10.87 9.37
N LEU A 178 10.71 -11.32 10.56
CA LEU A 178 9.77 -12.42 10.73
C LEU A 178 8.36 -12.05 10.22
N ILE A 179 7.94 -10.80 10.43
CA ILE A 179 6.67 -10.26 9.92
C ILE A 179 6.54 -10.40 8.38
N PRO A 180 7.44 -9.83 7.54
CA PRO A 180 7.35 -9.97 6.10
C PRO A 180 7.59 -11.41 5.64
N LEU A 181 8.35 -12.22 6.37
CA LEU A 181 8.50 -13.64 6.07
C LEU A 181 7.15 -14.36 6.12
N PHE A 182 6.39 -14.19 7.21
CA PHE A 182 5.03 -14.73 7.33
C PHE A 182 4.09 -14.12 6.29
N MET A 183 4.22 -12.84 5.99
CA MET A 183 3.41 -12.17 4.96
C MET A 183 3.66 -12.76 3.56
N VAL A 184 4.91 -13.06 3.22
CA VAL A 184 5.26 -13.74 1.97
C VAL A 184 4.69 -15.15 1.96
N LEU A 185 4.82 -15.91 3.06
CA LEU A 185 4.30 -17.27 3.16
C LEU A 185 2.78 -17.33 2.97
N ILE A 186 2.05 -16.44 3.64
CA ILE A 186 0.61 -16.29 3.48
C ILE A 186 0.28 -15.84 2.06
N GLY A 187 0.97 -14.82 1.54
CA GLY A 187 0.74 -14.33 0.17
C GLY A 187 0.93 -15.43 -0.88
N LEU A 188 1.94 -16.30 -0.71
CA LEU A 188 2.14 -17.49 -1.54
C LEU A 188 0.99 -18.49 -1.39
N ALA A 189 0.54 -18.76 -0.16
CA ALA A 189 -0.59 -19.65 0.12
C ALA A 189 -1.93 -19.10 -0.45
N THR A 190 -2.10 -17.78 -0.51
CA THR A 190 -3.33 -17.15 -1.03
C THR A 190 -3.32 -16.88 -2.52
N ARG A 191 -2.15 -16.95 -3.17
CA ARG A 191 -1.99 -16.58 -4.59
C ARG A 191 -2.92 -17.37 -5.50
N SER A 192 -3.06 -18.67 -5.25
CA SER A 192 -3.91 -19.57 -6.03
C SER A 192 -5.40 -19.28 -5.82
N VAL A 193 -5.80 -18.90 -4.61
CA VAL A 193 -7.19 -18.52 -4.26
C VAL A 193 -7.57 -17.20 -4.93
N GLN A 194 -6.70 -16.19 -4.85
CA GLN A 194 -6.93 -14.90 -5.51
C GLN A 194 -7.04 -15.06 -7.04
N GLN A 195 -6.17 -15.86 -7.67
CA GLN A 195 -6.25 -16.10 -9.12
C GLN A 195 -7.56 -16.76 -9.52
N LYS A 196 -8.02 -17.78 -8.80
CA LYS A 196 -9.31 -18.43 -9.03
C LYS A 196 -10.48 -17.47 -8.87
N GLN A 197 -10.45 -16.59 -7.86
CA GLN A 197 -11.48 -15.56 -7.65
C GLN A 197 -11.54 -14.58 -8.82
N TRP A 198 -10.38 -14.11 -9.29
CA TRP A 198 -10.29 -13.20 -10.44
C TRP A 198 -10.78 -13.83 -11.74
N GLU A 199 -10.46 -15.10 -12.00
CA GLU A 199 -10.99 -15.83 -13.15
C GLU A 199 -12.50 -16.06 -13.08
N THR A 200 -13.00 -16.41 -11.90
CA THR A 200 -14.44 -16.60 -11.65
C THR A 200 -15.21 -15.31 -11.89
N LEU A 201 -14.69 -14.19 -11.38
CA LEU A 201 -15.28 -12.86 -11.59
C LEU A 201 -15.31 -12.48 -13.08
N ARG A 202 -14.24 -12.75 -13.84
CA ARG A 202 -14.20 -12.51 -15.28
C ARG A 202 -15.23 -13.35 -16.03
N ARG A 203 -15.35 -14.63 -15.70
CA ARG A 203 -16.36 -15.53 -16.31
C ARG A 203 -17.78 -15.06 -15.99
N LEU A 204 -18.03 -14.62 -14.76
CA LEU A 204 -19.32 -14.08 -14.36
C LEU A 204 -19.66 -12.80 -15.13
N ALA A 205 -18.73 -11.86 -15.22
CA ALA A 205 -18.91 -10.61 -15.96
C ALA A 205 -19.20 -10.86 -17.45
N ALA A 206 -18.50 -11.81 -18.08
CA ALA A 206 -18.74 -12.20 -19.47
C ALA A 206 -20.15 -12.78 -19.66
N ARG A 207 -20.55 -13.76 -18.83
CA ARG A 207 -21.88 -14.37 -18.92
C ARG A 207 -23.01 -13.40 -18.63
N PHE A 208 -22.81 -12.46 -17.70
CA PHE A 208 -23.78 -11.42 -17.41
C PHE A 208 -23.98 -10.51 -18.62
N ALA A 209 -22.89 -10.07 -19.26
CA ALA A 209 -22.96 -9.27 -20.48
C ALA A 209 -23.68 -10.01 -21.63
N ASP A 210 -23.43 -11.30 -21.80
CA ASP A 210 -24.10 -12.13 -22.81
C ASP A 210 -25.59 -12.31 -22.51
N THR A 211 -25.94 -12.51 -21.23
CA THR A 211 -27.34 -12.67 -20.79
C THR A 211 -28.12 -11.37 -20.93
N VAL A 212 -27.53 -10.22 -20.62
CA VAL A 212 -28.14 -8.90 -20.84
C VAL A 212 -28.38 -8.63 -22.33
N ARG A 213 -27.47 -9.06 -23.22
CA ARG A 213 -27.68 -8.96 -24.67
C ARG A 213 -28.76 -9.92 -25.20
N GLY A 214 -28.88 -11.13 -24.62
CA GLY A 214 -29.85 -12.15 -25.03
C GLY A 214 -31.19 -12.13 -24.28
N LEU A 215 -31.42 -11.13 -23.42
CA LEU A 215 -32.52 -11.09 -22.46
C LEU A 215 -33.89 -10.98 -23.13
N SER A 216 -33.96 -10.31 -24.29
CA SER A 216 -35.16 -10.24 -25.13
C SER A 216 -35.56 -11.62 -25.67
N THR A 217 -34.59 -12.42 -26.14
CA THR A 217 -34.81 -13.78 -26.65
C THR A 217 -35.20 -14.74 -25.53
N LEU A 218 -34.54 -14.68 -24.36
CA LEU A 218 -34.85 -15.52 -23.20
C LEU A 218 -36.27 -15.31 -22.65
N LYS A 219 -36.79 -14.08 -22.72
CA LYS A 219 -38.17 -13.75 -22.31
C LYS A 219 -39.22 -14.40 -23.21
N VAL A 220 -38.96 -14.46 -24.53
CA VAL A 220 -39.83 -15.07 -25.54
C VAL A 220 -39.98 -16.58 -25.37
N PHE A 221 -38.95 -17.27 -24.86
CA PHE A 221 -38.95 -18.74 -24.70
C PHE A 221 -39.34 -19.25 -23.28
N GLY A 222 -39.77 -18.38 -22.35
CA GLY A 222 -40.36 -18.79 -21.06
C GLY A 222 -39.42 -19.46 -20.04
N ARG A 223 -38.08 -19.41 -20.20
CA ARG A 223 -37.11 -20.14 -19.33
C ARG A 223 -36.64 -19.40 -18.07
N GLN A 224 -37.48 -18.54 -17.52
CA GLN A 224 -37.10 -17.54 -16.51
C GLN A 224 -36.65 -18.16 -15.17
N HIS A 225 -37.24 -19.28 -14.75
CA HIS A 225 -36.90 -19.96 -13.49
C HIS A 225 -35.53 -20.65 -13.49
N ARG A 226 -35.05 -21.14 -14.66
CA ARG A 226 -33.68 -21.69 -14.77
C ARG A 226 -32.60 -20.63 -14.57
N ALA A 227 -32.89 -19.39 -14.94
CA ALA A 227 -31.97 -18.27 -14.73
C ALA A 227 -31.85 -17.94 -13.23
N VAL A 228 -32.95 -18.00 -12.47
CA VAL A 228 -32.97 -17.76 -11.02
C VAL A 228 -32.11 -18.79 -10.26
N THR A 229 -32.31 -20.09 -10.50
CA THR A 229 -31.50 -21.14 -9.84
C THR A 229 -30.02 -21.07 -10.21
N SER A 230 -29.71 -20.66 -11.44
CA SER A 230 -28.32 -20.42 -11.86
C SER A 230 -27.71 -19.23 -11.14
N ILE A 231 -28.47 -18.15 -10.91
CA ILE A 231 -28.01 -16.96 -10.17
C ILE A 231 -27.78 -17.29 -8.69
N GLU A 232 -28.66 -18.07 -8.06
CA GLU A 232 -28.49 -18.53 -6.67
C GLU A 232 -27.21 -19.35 -6.50
N THR A 233 -26.96 -20.30 -7.40
CA THR A 233 -25.75 -21.15 -7.36
C THR A 233 -24.47 -20.31 -7.49
N ILE A 234 -24.47 -19.35 -8.41
CA ILE A 234 -23.36 -18.42 -8.62
C ILE A 234 -23.15 -17.52 -7.40
N THR A 235 -24.24 -17.02 -6.80
CA THR A 235 -24.20 -16.15 -5.62
C THR A 235 -23.65 -16.91 -4.41
N ASP A 236 -24.04 -18.17 -4.22
CA ASP A 236 -23.51 -19.01 -3.14
C ASP A 236 -22.04 -19.39 -3.35
N GLN A 237 -21.63 -19.62 -4.60
CA GLN A 237 -20.22 -19.79 -4.94
C GLN A 237 -19.40 -18.51 -4.65
N TYR A 238 -19.92 -17.34 -5.04
CA TYR A 238 -19.30 -16.05 -4.73
C TYR A 238 -19.20 -15.80 -3.22
N ARG A 239 -20.25 -16.12 -2.45
CA ARG A 239 -20.26 -16.06 -0.98
C ARG A 239 -19.15 -16.91 -0.38
N ARG A 240 -19.02 -18.18 -0.81
CA ARG A 240 -17.98 -19.10 -0.31
C ARG A 240 -16.57 -18.64 -0.61
N GLU A 241 -16.31 -18.16 -1.83
CA GLU A 241 -14.99 -17.63 -2.20
C GLU A 241 -14.66 -16.34 -1.42
N THR A 242 -15.65 -15.46 -1.23
CA THR A 242 -15.50 -14.23 -0.43
C THR A 242 -15.16 -14.56 1.03
N LEU A 243 -15.88 -15.49 1.66
CA LEU A 243 -15.59 -15.94 3.03
C LEU A 243 -14.20 -16.59 3.16
N ARG A 244 -13.74 -17.31 2.13
CA ARG A 244 -12.38 -17.88 2.10
C ARG A 244 -11.32 -16.78 2.09
N VAL A 245 -11.50 -15.73 1.30
CA VAL A 245 -10.58 -14.58 1.27
C VAL A 245 -10.57 -13.84 2.60
N LEU A 246 -11.74 -13.55 3.16
CA LEU A 246 -11.87 -12.94 4.49
C LEU A 246 -11.13 -13.74 5.57
N ARG A 247 -11.28 -15.07 5.57
CA ARG A 247 -10.59 -15.95 6.52
C ARG A 247 -9.07 -15.81 6.42
N VAL A 248 -8.51 -15.76 5.22
CA VAL A 248 -7.06 -15.59 5.06
C VAL A 248 -6.62 -14.19 5.46
N SER A 249 -7.38 -13.14 5.13
CA SER A 249 -7.09 -11.78 5.57
C SER A 249 -7.08 -11.67 7.10
N PHE A 250 -8.05 -12.27 7.79
CA PHE A 250 -8.07 -12.31 9.26
C PHE A 250 -6.93 -13.12 9.84
N LEU A 251 -6.60 -14.30 9.27
CA LEU A 251 -5.47 -15.10 9.75
C LEU A 251 -4.14 -14.36 9.59
N SER A 252 -4.00 -13.58 8.51
CA SER A 252 -2.82 -12.75 8.27
C SER A 252 -2.70 -11.60 9.26
N GLY A 253 -3.82 -10.90 9.51
CA GLY A 253 -3.87 -9.85 10.52
C GLY A 253 -3.60 -10.40 11.93
N PHE A 254 -4.21 -11.53 12.27
CA PHE A 254 -4.00 -12.21 13.54
C PHE A 254 -2.53 -12.62 13.73
N ALA A 255 -1.90 -13.23 12.72
CA ALA A 255 -0.49 -13.59 12.79
C ALA A 255 0.39 -12.36 13.03
N LEU A 256 0.12 -11.25 12.31
CA LEU A 256 0.84 -9.99 12.48
C LEU A 256 0.73 -9.44 13.91
N GLU A 257 -0.49 -9.33 14.44
CA GLU A 257 -0.75 -8.85 15.81
C GLU A 257 -0.12 -9.76 16.87
N PHE A 258 -0.19 -11.07 16.68
CA PHE A 258 0.41 -12.05 17.59
C PHE A 258 1.94 -11.93 17.64
N LEU A 259 2.59 -11.83 16.47
CA LEU A 259 4.04 -11.63 16.36
C LEU A 259 4.48 -10.30 16.97
N ALA A 260 3.75 -9.21 16.69
CA ALA A 260 4.03 -7.90 17.26
C ALA A 260 3.87 -7.92 18.79
N SER A 261 2.80 -8.52 19.30
CA SER A 261 2.53 -8.63 20.75
C SER A 261 3.60 -9.45 21.47
N ILE A 262 4.03 -10.60 20.92
CA ILE A 262 5.15 -11.38 21.47
C ILE A 262 6.44 -10.57 21.49
N SER A 263 6.73 -9.85 20.40
CA SER A 263 7.93 -9.01 20.34
C SER A 263 7.93 -7.95 21.45
N VAL A 264 6.79 -7.26 21.65
CA VAL A 264 6.65 -6.25 22.71
C VAL A 264 6.75 -6.89 24.10
N ALA A 265 6.14 -8.05 24.32
CA ALA A 265 6.18 -8.76 25.58
C ALA A 265 7.60 -9.20 25.95
N ILE A 266 8.37 -9.76 24.99
CA ILE A 266 9.76 -10.16 25.23
C ILE A 266 10.62 -8.95 25.60
N VAL A 267 10.47 -7.84 24.86
CA VAL A 267 11.19 -6.59 25.16
C VAL A 267 10.83 -6.03 26.53
N ALA A 268 9.55 -6.05 26.91
CA ALA A 268 9.11 -5.57 28.21
C ALA A 268 9.68 -6.41 29.36
N VAL A 269 9.70 -7.74 29.21
CA VAL A 269 10.25 -8.68 30.20
C VAL A 269 11.79 -8.62 30.27
N SER A 270 12.47 -8.28 29.18
CA SER A 270 13.94 -8.14 29.23
C SER A 270 14.39 -6.85 29.90
N VAL A 271 13.55 -5.81 29.90
CA VAL A 271 13.87 -4.48 30.45
C VAL A 271 13.40 -4.30 31.90
N GLY A 272 12.29 -4.94 32.29
CA GLY A 272 11.75 -4.92 33.66
C GLY A 272 12.24 -6.08 34.52
#